data_AF-K2B8J3-F1
#
_entry.id   AF-K2B8J3-F1
#
_cell.length_a   1.000
_cell.length_b   1.000
_cell.length_c   1.000
_cell.angle_alpha   90.00
_cell.angle_beta   90.00
_cell.angle_gamma   90.00
#
_symmetry.space_group_name_H-M   'P 1'
#
loop_
_entity.id
_entity.type
_entity.pdbx_description
1 polymer ?
#
loop_
_entity_poly.entity_id
_entity_poly.type
_entity_poly.pdbx_seq_one_letter_code
_entity_poly.pdbx_strand_id
1 'polypeptide(L)'
;MSTCDIETVVPGQLINSRPVAAAIKEFFSSSQLSQFMDQVNPLAELEHKRRLSAMGPGGLTRERAGFEVRDVHHSHYGRICPIETPEGPNIGLVGHMASYARINDFGFLETPYIKLHKVADNTVEALTNRVLNEDVAGGKVGEFITEELAKKITKTAAKTIQIKPYISDDIEYVNATVEDRAIITHARVKTDEYRNIVDPVVEARVKGHPEMIETDKLDYMDVSAKQCISVATSLIPFLEHDDANRALMGSNMQRQAVPCIVPQAPFVGTGIEDKAAADSGQVVLALNDGEVVEVDGAHVTVKEVAPVGSKKENFKREYILQSFQKSNAFTSMSQLPRVSKGQMVKKGDLLADGAATE
;
A
#
# COMPACT_ATOMS: atom_id res chain seq x y z
N MET A 1 43.54 20.01 27.71
CA MET A 1 42.19 20.61 27.84
C MET A 1 42.36 21.98 28.44
N SER A 2 42.13 23.01 27.64
CA SER A 2 42.23 24.41 28.06
C SER A 2 41.11 24.70 29.05
N THR A 3 41.45 25.12 30.27
CA THR A 3 40.46 25.54 31.27
C THR A 3 39.84 26.85 30.80
N CYS A 4 38.57 26.81 30.41
CA CYS A 4 37.83 27.99 29.98
C CYS A 4 37.16 28.65 31.19
N ASP A 5 37.14 29.98 31.22
CA ASP A 5 36.67 30.76 32.36
C ASP A 5 35.13 30.81 32.41
N ILE A 6 34.55 30.52 33.57
CA ILE A 6 33.11 30.25 33.74
C ILE A 6 32.24 31.43 33.27
N GLU A 7 32.72 32.67 33.42
CA GLU A 7 31.96 33.87 33.06
C GLU A 7 31.99 34.19 31.55
N THR A 8 32.89 33.58 30.77
CA THR A 8 33.08 33.89 29.33
C THR A 8 32.81 32.71 28.39
N VAL A 9 32.54 31.52 28.94
CA VAL A 9 32.30 30.32 28.15
C VAL A 9 31.01 30.41 27.35
N VAL A 10 31.14 30.24 26.04
CA VAL A 10 30.01 30.07 25.13
C VAL A 10 29.74 28.57 24.88
N PRO A 11 28.48 28.12 24.73
CA PRO A 11 28.15 26.70 24.55
C PRO A 11 28.89 26.00 23.40
N GLY A 12 29.22 26.72 22.33
CA GLY A 12 29.98 26.19 21.18
C GLY A 12 31.42 25.79 21.49
N GLN A 13 32.00 26.29 22.59
CA GLN A 13 33.33 25.86 23.07
C GLN A 13 33.27 24.58 23.90
N LEU A 14 32.08 24.21 24.41
CA LEU A 14 31.84 23.00 25.20
C LEU A 14 31.41 21.81 24.34
N ILE A 15 30.76 22.06 23.19
CA ILE A 15 30.16 21.03 22.36
C ILE A 15 31.03 20.75 21.13
N ASN A 16 31.52 19.52 21.01
CA ASN A 16 32.19 19.04 19.79
C ASN A 16 31.20 18.28 18.91
N SER A 17 30.89 18.80 17.72
CA SER A 17 29.97 18.16 16.76
C SER A 17 30.62 17.05 15.92
N ARG A 18 31.96 16.93 15.92
CA ARG A 18 32.69 15.96 15.08
C ARG A 18 32.32 14.51 15.36
N PRO A 19 32.18 14.04 16.62
CA PRO A 19 31.77 12.66 16.89
C PRO A 19 30.38 12.32 16.34
N VAL A 20 29.45 13.27 16.43
CA VAL A 20 28.07 13.09 15.91
C VAL A 20 28.09 12.97 14.39
N ALA A 21 28.77 13.90 13.70
CA ALA A 21 28.89 13.86 12.24
C ALA A 21 29.62 12.60 11.76
N ALA A 22 30.66 12.16 12.50
CA ALA A 22 31.39 10.94 12.19
C ALA A 22 30.49 9.70 12.29
N ALA A 23 29.71 9.57 13.37
CA ALA A 23 28.79 8.45 13.54
C ALA A 23 27.71 8.39 12.45
N ILE A 24 27.14 9.54 12.08
CA ILE A 24 26.16 9.61 10.97
C ILE A 24 26.81 9.23 9.64
N LYS A 25 28.01 9.77 9.37
CA LYS A 25 28.73 9.46 8.12
C LYS A 25 29.10 7.98 8.04
N GLU A 26 29.55 7.38 9.13
CA GLU A 26 29.85 5.96 9.22
C GLU A 26 28.62 5.13 8.89
N PHE A 27 27.47 5.43 9.50
CA PHE A 27 26.21 4.74 9.21
C PHE A 27 25.86 4.76 7.72
N PHE A 28 25.83 5.93 7.08
CA PHE A 28 25.45 6.01 5.65
C PHE A 28 26.52 5.47 4.69
N SER A 29 27.79 5.44 5.10
CA SER A 29 28.89 5.01 4.21
C SER A 29 29.18 3.51 4.27
N SER A 30 29.05 2.87 5.44
CA SER A 30 29.50 1.49 5.67
C SER A 30 28.40 0.51 6.11
N SER A 31 27.21 0.99 6.50
CA SER A 31 26.12 0.11 6.90
C SER A 31 25.67 -0.78 5.75
N GLN A 32 25.45 -2.07 6.03
CA GLN A 32 24.89 -3.03 5.07
C GLN A 32 23.47 -2.67 4.61
N LEU A 33 22.74 -1.86 5.41
CA LEU A 33 21.40 -1.38 5.09
C LEU A 33 21.42 -0.10 4.26
N SER A 34 22.56 0.61 4.19
CA SER A 34 22.74 1.76 3.31
C SER A 34 23.29 1.27 1.96
N GLN A 35 22.39 0.95 1.04
CA GLN A 35 22.72 0.36 -0.25
C GLN A 35 22.58 1.40 -1.36
N PHE A 36 23.35 1.21 -2.45
CA PHE A 36 23.09 1.94 -3.68
C PHE A 36 21.70 1.55 -4.20
N MET A 37 20.88 2.56 -4.49
CA MET A 37 19.53 2.35 -4.97
C MET A 37 19.55 1.66 -6.34
N ASP A 38 18.74 0.61 -6.47
CA ASP A 38 18.53 -0.11 -7.73
C ASP A 38 17.69 0.77 -8.66
N GLN A 39 18.36 1.46 -9.58
CA GLN A 39 17.72 2.41 -10.51
C GLN A 39 17.82 1.93 -11.96
N VAL A 40 17.43 0.68 -12.21
CA VAL A 40 17.35 0.15 -13.58
C VAL A 40 16.10 0.69 -14.28
N ASN A 41 14.95 0.61 -13.60
CA ASN A 41 13.64 1.06 -14.05
C ASN A 41 12.81 1.57 -12.84
N PRO A 42 11.63 2.20 -13.06
CA PRO A 42 10.81 2.73 -11.97
C PRO A 42 10.39 1.68 -10.92
N LEU A 43 10.10 0.46 -11.37
CA LEU A 43 9.67 -0.63 -10.49
C LEU A 43 10.78 -1.09 -9.55
N ALA A 44 12.01 -1.20 -10.04
CA ALA A 44 13.18 -1.57 -9.25
C ALA A 44 13.43 -0.58 -8.11
N GLU A 45 13.27 0.71 -8.40
CA GLU A 45 13.40 1.78 -7.41
C GLU A 45 12.31 1.69 -6.34
N LEU A 46 11.05 1.52 -6.76
CA LEU A 46 9.91 1.40 -5.87
C LEU A 46 10.06 0.19 -4.93
N GLU A 47 10.41 -0.98 -5.47
CA GLU A 47 10.56 -2.20 -4.68
C GLU A 47 11.79 -2.18 -3.78
N HIS A 48 12.91 -1.59 -4.21
CA HIS A 48 14.06 -1.43 -3.31
C HIS A 48 13.68 -0.59 -2.08
N LYS A 49 12.92 0.50 -2.25
CA LYS A 49 12.43 1.31 -1.12
C LYS A 49 11.46 0.56 -0.20
N ARG A 50 10.81 -0.50 -0.68
CA ARG A 50 9.84 -1.33 0.06
C ARG A 50 10.39 -2.68 0.52
N ARG A 51 11.70 -2.88 0.38
CA ARG A 51 12.41 -4.11 0.74
C ARG A 51 12.59 -4.23 2.24
N LEU A 52 12.31 -5.41 2.78
CA LEU A 52 12.56 -5.79 4.16
C LEU A 52 13.76 -6.74 4.20
N SER A 53 14.71 -6.50 5.10
CA SER A 53 15.85 -7.41 5.31
C SER A 53 15.93 -7.86 6.76
N ALA A 54 16.05 -9.18 6.95
CA ALA A 54 16.35 -9.79 8.24
C ALA A 54 17.86 -9.77 8.56
N MET A 55 18.69 -9.29 7.63
CA MET A 55 20.15 -9.20 7.77
C MET A 55 20.57 -7.80 8.21
N GLY A 56 21.80 -7.69 8.74
CA GLY A 56 22.39 -6.41 9.17
C GLY A 56 22.75 -6.38 10.65
N PRO A 57 23.13 -5.20 11.18
CA PRO A 57 23.49 -5.04 12.59
C PRO A 57 22.33 -5.47 13.51
N GLY A 58 22.57 -6.46 14.38
CA GLY A 58 21.54 -7.03 15.26
C GLY A 58 20.58 -8.01 14.59
N GLY A 59 20.73 -8.26 13.29
CA GLY A 59 19.95 -9.23 12.53
C GLY A 59 20.62 -10.60 12.41
N LEU A 60 20.13 -11.39 11.46
CA LEU A 60 20.62 -12.74 11.17
C LEU A 60 21.76 -12.70 10.15
N THR A 61 22.67 -13.66 10.28
CA THR A 61 23.65 -13.96 9.22
C THR A 61 23.13 -15.12 8.36
N ARG A 62 23.57 -15.18 7.09
CA ARG A 62 23.14 -16.22 6.14
C ARG A 62 23.34 -17.65 6.65
N GLU A 63 24.42 -17.89 7.39
CA GLU A 63 24.79 -19.19 7.95
C GLU A 63 23.96 -19.56 9.18
N ARG A 64 23.55 -18.57 9.98
CA ARG A 64 22.73 -18.78 11.18
C ARG A 64 21.24 -18.87 10.87
N ALA A 65 20.81 -18.37 9.73
CA ALA A 65 19.42 -18.43 9.32
C ALA A 65 19.06 -19.83 8.80
N GLY A 66 18.48 -20.63 9.69
CA GLY A 66 17.93 -21.95 9.39
C GLY A 66 16.66 -21.89 8.54
N PHE A 67 16.08 -23.07 8.29
CA PHE A 67 14.89 -23.23 7.47
C PHE A 67 13.68 -22.48 8.04
N GLU A 68 13.45 -22.57 9.36
CA GLU A 68 12.27 -21.99 10.03
C GLU A 68 12.11 -20.48 9.84
N VAL A 69 13.22 -19.74 9.75
CA VAL A 69 13.18 -18.27 9.56
C VAL A 69 12.97 -17.90 8.10
N ARG A 70 13.34 -18.79 7.17
CA ARG A 70 13.23 -18.56 5.73
C ARG A 70 11.86 -18.98 5.17
N ASP A 71 11.14 -19.83 5.91
CA ASP A 71 9.86 -20.36 5.50
C ASP A 71 8.76 -19.29 5.55
N VAL A 72 7.69 -19.50 4.77
CA VAL A 72 6.56 -18.57 4.71
C VAL A 72 5.64 -18.84 5.88
N HIS A 73 5.57 -17.87 6.80
CA HIS A 73 4.66 -17.93 7.93
C HIS A 73 3.25 -17.45 7.58
N HIS A 74 2.21 -18.02 8.19
CA HIS A 74 0.81 -17.65 7.93
C HIS A 74 0.52 -16.17 8.23
N SER A 75 1.21 -15.57 9.19
CA SER A 75 1.07 -14.14 9.53
C SER A 75 1.63 -13.18 8.47
N HIS A 76 2.39 -13.68 7.48
CA HIS A 76 2.88 -12.85 6.37
C HIS A 76 1.73 -12.36 5.48
N TYR A 77 0.57 -13.01 5.53
CA TYR A 77 -0.58 -12.65 4.73
C TYR A 77 -0.93 -11.15 4.85
N GLY A 78 -0.91 -10.45 3.73
CA GLY A 78 -1.21 -9.02 3.66
C GLY A 78 -0.10 -8.08 4.15
N ARG A 79 1.01 -8.61 4.68
CA ARG A 79 2.12 -7.85 5.28
C ARG A 79 3.39 -7.95 4.44
N ILE A 80 3.80 -9.18 4.15
CA ILE A 80 5.01 -9.50 3.39
C ILE A 80 4.58 -10.37 2.21
N CYS A 81 5.05 -10.04 1.02
CA CYS A 81 4.75 -10.85 -0.15
C CYS A 81 5.37 -12.25 -0.01
N PRO A 82 4.59 -13.33 -0.14
CA PRO A 82 5.11 -14.70 -0.05
C PRO A 82 5.83 -15.15 -1.32
N ILE A 83 5.65 -14.43 -2.44
CA ILE A 83 6.20 -14.78 -3.75
C ILE A 83 7.52 -14.04 -4.00
N GLU A 84 7.61 -12.75 -3.70
CA GLU A 84 8.78 -11.95 -4.09
C GLU A 84 9.92 -12.02 -3.06
N THR A 85 10.86 -12.94 -3.32
CA THR A 85 12.14 -13.05 -2.62
C THR A 85 13.27 -13.21 -3.65
N PRO A 86 14.52 -12.79 -3.34
CA PRO A 86 15.66 -13.14 -4.17
C PRO A 86 15.88 -14.66 -4.18
N GLU A 87 16.31 -15.18 -5.33
CA GLU A 87 16.79 -16.55 -5.46
C GLU A 87 18.19 -16.71 -4.84
N GLY A 88 18.52 -17.94 -4.43
CA GLY A 88 19.84 -18.30 -3.93
C GLY A 88 20.02 -18.09 -2.42
N PRO A 89 21.22 -17.68 -1.94
CA PRO A 89 21.56 -17.71 -0.52
C PRO A 89 20.69 -16.82 0.39
N ASN A 90 20.06 -15.80 -0.19
CA ASN A 90 19.25 -14.82 0.54
C ASN A 90 17.74 -15.16 0.56
N ILE A 91 17.34 -16.30 0.00
CA ILE A 91 15.93 -16.72 -0.01
C ILE A 91 15.36 -16.72 1.41
N GLY A 92 14.20 -16.06 1.56
CA GLY A 92 13.49 -15.92 2.84
C GLY A 92 14.10 -14.90 3.83
N LEU A 93 15.28 -14.35 3.54
CA LEU A 93 15.93 -13.32 4.38
C LEU A 93 15.69 -11.90 3.89
N VAL A 94 15.29 -11.78 2.64
CA VAL A 94 14.91 -10.53 1.98
C VAL A 94 13.51 -10.72 1.44
N GLY A 95 12.57 -9.93 1.94
CA GLY A 95 11.19 -9.91 1.48
C GLY A 95 10.80 -8.52 1.02
N HIS A 96 9.61 -8.40 0.46
CA HIS A 96 9.04 -7.12 0.03
C HIS A 96 7.71 -6.91 0.74
N MET A 97 7.42 -5.67 1.11
CA MET A 97 6.13 -5.34 1.71
C MET A 97 5.00 -5.61 0.73
N ALA A 98 3.91 -6.20 1.23
CA ALA A 98 2.70 -6.37 0.44
C ALA A 98 2.06 -5.00 0.10
N SER A 99 1.17 -4.99 -0.88
CA SER A 99 0.66 -3.75 -1.50
C SER A 99 0.05 -2.74 -0.51
N TYR A 100 -0.78 -3.20 0.42
CA TYR A 100 -1.49 -2.35 1.37
C TYR A 100 -0.90 -2.35 2.79
N ALA A 101 0.21 -3.05 3.00
CA ALA A 101 0.86 -3.14 4.30
C ALA A 101 1.34 -1.77 4.79
N ARG A 102 1.23 -1.53 6.10
CA ARG A 102 1.76 -0.33 6.77
C ARG A 102 2.56 -0.73 8.01
N ILE A 103 3.45 0.15 8.42
CA ILE A 103 4.20 0.02 9.68
C ILE A 103 3.53 0.94 10.70
N ASN A 104 3.19 0.42 11.87
CA ASN A 104 2.62 1.21 12.95
C ASN A 104 3.69 1.93 13.78
N ASP A 105 3.27 2.76 14.73
CA ASP A 105 4.17 3.57 15.58
C ASP A 105 5.16 2.72 16.40
N PHE A 106 4.84 1.44 16.63
CA PHE A 106 5.70 0.49 17.36
C PHE A 106 6.63 -0.32 16.45
N GLY A 107 6.52 -0.17 15.13
CA GLY A 107 7.34 -0.89 14.15
C GLY A 107 6.77 -2.24 13.72
N PHE A 108 5.53 -2.58 14.05
CA PHE A 108 4.86 -3.80 13.57
C PHE A 108 4.16 -3.56 12.23
N LEU A 109 4.11 -4.61 11.41
CA LEU A 109 3.39 -4.62 10.15
C LEU A 109 1.89 -4.86 10.37
N GLU A 110 1.08 -4.02 9.73
CA GLU A 110 -0.38 -4.04 9.78
C GLU A 110 -0.96 -4.16 8.37
N THR A 111 -2.09 -4.87 8.30
CA THR A 111 -2.86 -5.08 7.07
C THR A 111 -4.24 -4.47 7.26
N PRO A 112 -4.82 -3.80 6.26
CA PRO A 112 -6.19 -3.31 6.37
C PRO A 112 -7.19 -4.44 6.17
N TYR A 113 -8.21 -4.47 7.02
CA TYR A 113 -9.39 -5.32 6.87
C TYR A 113 -10.67 -4.50 6.98
N ILE A 114 -11.72 -4.96 6.32
CA ILE A 114 -13.06 -4.39 6.44
C ILE A 114 -13.73 -5.01 7.66
N LYS A 115 -14.23 -4.17 8.56
CA LYS A 115 -14.94 -4.63 9.76
C LYS A 115 -16.36 -5.06 9.40
N LEU A 116 -16.77 -6.25 9.86
CA LEU A 116 -18.14 -6.71 9.68
C LEU A 116 -18.96 -6.36 10.92
N HIS A 117 -20.03 -5.60 10.72
CA HIS A 117 -20.95 -5.25 11.80
C HIS A 117 -22.00 -6.35 11.93
N LYS A 118 -21.99 -7.03 13.09
CA LYS A 118 -22.97 -8.07 13.46
C LYS A 118 -24.21 -7.49 14.14
N VAL A 119 -24.14 -6.22 14.50
CA VAL A 119 -25.14 -5.54 15.33
C VAL A 119 -25.53 -4.24 14.62
N ALA A 120 -26.83 -4.01 14.52
CA ALA A 120 -27.38 -2.73 14.08
C ALA A 120 -28.02 -1.99 15.26
N ASP A 121 -27.83 -0.67 15.29
CA ASP A 121 -28.63 0.20 16.14
C ASP A 121 -30.09 0.13 15.72
N ASN A 122 -31.00 0.22 16.69
CA ASN A 122 -32.44 0.13 16.46
C ASN A 122 -33.00 1.43 15.84
N THR A 123 -32.54 1.77 14.63
CA THR A 123 -33.02 2.90 13.82
C THR A 123 -33.55 2.38 12.49
N VAL A 124 -34.60 3.02 11.96
CA VAL A 124 -35.30 2.56 10.75
C VAL A 124 -34.34 2.47 9.56
N GLU A 125 -33.47 3.47 9.39
CA GLU A 125 -32.49 3.56 8.30
C GLU A 125 -31.43 2.46 8.38
N ALA A 126 -30.92 2.16 9.58
CA ALA A 126 -29.91 1.14 9.79
C ALA A 126 -30.47 -0.29 9.75
N LEU A 127 -31.79 -0.48 9.76
CA LEU A 127 -32.39 -1.81 9.70
C LEU A 127 -32.95 -2.13 8.30
N THR A 128 -33.33 -1.11 7.51
CA THR A 128 -33.83 -1.33 6.14
C THR A 128 -32.85 -2.12 5.29
N ASN A 129 -33.37 -3.13 4.58
CA ASN A 129 -32.64 -3.98 3.63
C ASN A 129 -31.53 -4.86 4.24
N ARG A 130 -31.56 -5.07 5.56
CA ARG A 130 -30.68 -6.02 6.25
C ARG A 130 -31.41 -7.34 6.52
N VAL A 131 -30.64 -8.41 6.76
CA VAL A 131 -31.17 -9.74 7.05
C VAL A 131 -31.13 -9.99 8.56
N LEU A 132 -32.26 -10.37 9.15
CA LEU A 132 -32.35 -10.68 10.58
C LEU A 132 -31.65 -12.00 10.91
N ASN A 133 -30.87 -12.00 11.99
CA ASN A 133 -30.29 -13.21 12.56
C ASN A 133 -30.99 -13.68 13.86
N GLU A 134 -31.97 -12.92 14.35
CA GLU A 134 -32.79 -13.26 15.51
C GLU A 134 -34.28 -13.16 15.18
N ASP A 135 -35.09 -14.03 15.79
CA ASP A 135 -36.54 -13.96 15.73
C ASP A 135 -37.04 -12.78 16.60
N VAL A 136 -37.27 -11.62 15.99
CA VAL A 136 -37.73 -10.41 16.69
C VAL A 136 -38.96 -9.84 16.02
N ALA A 137 -39.98 -9.53 16.84
CA ALA A 137 -41.21 -8.82 16.45
C ALA A 137 -41.96 -9.38 15.22
N GLY A 138 -41.92 -10.71 15.01
CA GLY A 138 -42.66 -11.41 13.97
C GLY A 138 -41.91 -11.65 12.65
N GLY A 139 -40.65 -11.20 12.55
CA GLY A 139 -39.72 -11.62 11.49
C GLY A 139 -39.00 -12.91 11.86
N LYS A 140 -38.77 -13.80 10.88
CA LYS A 140 -38.00 -15.03 11.06
C LYS A 140 -36.52 -14.83 10.69
N VAL A 141 -35.63 -15.66 11.26
CA VAL A 141 -34.22 -15.75 10.82
C VAL A 141 -34.15 -15.88 9.29
N GLY A 142 -33.40 -14.97 8.65
CA GLY A 142 -33.21 -14.96 7.19
C GLY A 142 -34.19 -14.09 6.40
N GLU A 143 -35.14 -13.41 7.04
CA GLU A 143 -36.09 -12.51 6.36
C GLU A 143 -35.48 -11.12 6.10
N PHE A 144 -35.71 -10.57 4.91
CA PHE A 144 -35.31 -9.21 4.54
C PHE A 144 -36.16 -8.19 5.31
N ILE A 145 -35.51 -7.25 5.98
CA ILE A 145 -36.21 -6.19 6.70
C ILE A 145 -36.75 -5.16 5.71
N THR A 146 -38.06 -5.21 5.46
CA THR A 146 -38.81 -4.16 4.77
C THR A 146 -39.06 -2.96 5.68
N GLU A 147 -39.33 -1.78 5.13
CA GLU A 147 -39.62 -0.55 5.90
C GLU A 147 -40.75 -0.73 6.94
N GLU A 148 -41.71 -1.62 6.67
CA GLU A 148 -42.81 -1.94 7.58
C GLU A 148 -42.38 -2.80 8.76
N LEU A 149 -41.47 -3.76 8.55
CA LEU A 149 -40.87 -4.58 9.60
C LEU A 149 -39.90 -3.75 10.45
N ALA A 150 -39.10 -2.86 9.85
CA ALA A 150 -38.22 -1.94 10.57
C ALA A 150 -39.00 -1.05 11.56
N LYS A 151 -40.18 -0.55 11.17
CA LYS A 151 -41.08 0.24 12.04
C LYS A 151 -41.74 -0.58 13.16
N LYS A 152 -41.85 -1.91 13.01
CA LYS A 152 -42.34 -2.81 14.08
C LYS A 152 -41.22 -3.17 15.05
N ILE A 153 -40.01 -3.40 14.53
CA ILE A 153 -38.82 -3.75 15.32
C ILE A 153 -38.35 -2.58 16.19
N THR A 154 -38.41 -1.35 15.68
CA THR A 154 -38.12 -0.10 16.44
C THR A 154 -39.07 0.17 17.62
N LYS A 155 -40.24 -0.48 17.67
CA LYS A 155 -41.14 -0.43 18.84
C LYS A 155 -40.72 -1.36 19.97
N THR A 156 -39.76 -2.26 19.74
CA THR A 156 -39.25 -3.20 20.73
C THR A 156 -38.09 -2.56 21.52
N ALA A 157 -38.07 -2.72 22.85
CA ALA A 157 -37.14 -2.04 23.76
C ALA A 157 -35.65 -2.49 23.65
N ALA A 158 -35.31 -3.31 22.66
CA ALA A 158 -33.92 -3.70 22.41
C ALA A 158 -33.15 -2.52 21.81
N LYS A 159 -32.01 -2.16 22.43
CA LYS A 159 -31.15 -1.08 21.93
C LYS A 159 -30.38 -1.46 20.66
N THR A 160 -30.12 -2.75 20.48
CA THR A 160 -29.28 -3.31 19.42
C THR A 160 -29.86 -4.64 18.96
N ILE A 161 -29.89 -4.89 17.64
CA ILE A 161 -30.44 -6.12 17.04
C ILE A 161 -29.32 -6.86 16.32
N GLN A 162 -29.28 -8.20 16.49
CA GLN A 162 -28.36 -9.03 15.73
C GLN A 162 -28.84 -9.22 14.30
N ILE A 163 -27.96 -8.87 13.37
CA ILE A 163 -28.18 -8.98 11.94
C ILE A 163 -27.11 -9.86 11.33
N LYS A 164 -27.40 -10.43 10.16
CA LYS A 164 -26.37 -11.11 9.37
C LYS A 164 -25.25 -10.10 9.09
N PRO A 165 -23.96 -10.48 9.25
CA PRO A 165 -22.87 -9.56 9.01
C PRO A 165 -22.92 -9.00 7.59
N TYR A 166 -22.84 -7.67 7.51
CA TYR A 166 -22.79 -6.92 6.27
C TYR A 166 -21.45 -6.19 6.16
N ILE A 167 -21.05 -5.92 4.92
CA ILE A 167 -19.78 -5.25 4.63
C ILE A 167 -19.94 -3.76 4.88
N SER A 168 -19.19 -3.24 5.85
CA SER A 168 -19.12 -1.82 6.16
C SER A 168 -18.08 -1.10 5.28
N ASP A 169 -18.08 0.24 5.31
CA ASP A 169 -17.00 1.05 4.74
C ASP A 169 -15.85 1.28 5.75
N ASP A 170 -15.95 0.71 6.96
CA ASP A 170 -14.97 0.90 8.03
C ASP A 170 -13.76 -0.02 7.81
N ILE A 171 -12.63 0.58 7.45
CA ILE A 171 -11.35 -0.11 7.28
C ILE A 171 -10.52 0.05 8.55
N GLU A 172 -10.17 -1.08 9.17
CA GLU A 172 -9.33 -1.14 10.36
C GLU A 172 -7.97 -1.77 10.01
N TYR A 173 -6.88 -1.15 10.43
CA TYR A 173 -5.53 -1.71 10.27
C TYR A 173 -5.22 -2.63 11.46
N VAL A 174 -4.87 -3.87 11.15
CA VAL A 174 -4.74 -4.93 12.16
C VAL A 174 -3.36 -5.56 12.11
N ASN A 175 -2.73 -5.68 13.28
CA ASN A 175 -1.46 -6.37 13.46
C ASN A 175 -1.64 -7.89 13.53
N ALA A 176 -0.53 -8.65 13.45
CA ALA A 176 -0.58 -10.11 13.42
C ALA A 176 -1.19 -10.74 14.70
N THR A 177 -1.02 -10.10 15.87
CA THR A 177 -1.52 -10.62 17.15
C THR A 177 -3.03 -10.47 17.31
N VAL A 178 -3.58 -9.37 16.81
CA VAL A 178 -5.03 -9.14 16.80
C VAL A 178 -5.69 -10.00 15.72
N GLU A 179 -5.06 -10.14 14.55
CA GLU A 179 -5.52 -11.02 13.49
C GLU A 179 -5.68 -12.48 13.95
N ASP A 180 -4.75 -13.01 14.74
CA ASP A 180 -4.80 -14.41 15.20
C ASP A 180 -6.05 -14.74 16.04
N ARG A 181 -6.67 -13.73 16.66
CA ARG A 181 -7.90 -13.88 17.45
C ARG A 181 -9.17 -13.67 16.64
N ALA A 182 -9.05 -13.16 15.43
CA ALA A 182 -10.17 -12.75 14.60
C ALA A 182 -10.44 -13.78 13.50
N ILE A 183 -11.70 -13.85 13.05
CA ILE A 183 -12.10 -14.71 11.95
C ILE A 183 -12.28 -13.87 10.69
N ILE A 184 -11.45 -14.12 9.68
CA ILE A 184 -11.34 -13.28 8.49
C ILE A 184 -11.73 -14.05 7.24
N THR A 185 -12.66 -13.53 6.44
CA THR A 185 -13.03 -14.10 5.14
C THR A 185 -12.34 -13.41 3.97
N HIS A 186 -12.35 -14.05 2.80
CA HIS A 186 -11.68 -13.56 1.60
C HIS A 186 -12.52 -12.50 0.85
N ALA A 187 -11.86 -11.68 0.02
CA ALA A 187 -12.50 -10.55 -0.67
C ALA A 187 -13.48 -10.95 -1.81
N ARG A 188 -13.62 -12.25 -2.12
CA ARG A 188 -14.42 -12.76 -3.25
C ARG A 188 -15.76 -13.38 -2.81
N VAL A 189 -16.15 -13.21 -1.55
CA VAL A 189 -17.43 -13.69 -1.04
C VAL A 189 -18.58 -13.02 -1.80
N LYS A 190 -19.63 -13.79 -2.11
CA LYS A 190 -20.81 -13.27 -2.83
C LYS A 190 -21.63 -12.35 -1.93
N THR A 191 -21.93 -11.18 -2.47
CA THR A 191 -22.67 -10.13 -1.77
C THR A 191 -23.88 -9.71 -2.58
N ASP A 192 -24.92 -9.28 -1.87
CA ASP A 192 -26.13 -8.71 -2.46
C ASP A 192 -25.96 -7.21 -2.75
N GLU A 193 -26.93 -6.57 -3.43
CA GLU A 193 -26.92 -5.13 -3.74
C GLU A 193 -26.76 -4.25 -2.49
N TYR A 194 -27.21 -4.76 -1.34
CA TYR A 194 -27.12 -4.12 -0.03
C TYR A 194 -25.88 -4.54 0.78
N ARG A 195 -24.90 -5.20 0.16
CA ARG A 195 -23.63 -5.64 0.76
C ARG A 195 -23.78 -6.65 1.90
N ASN A 196 -24.91 -7.37 1.94
CA ASN A 196 -25.08 -8.53 2.81
C ASN A 196 -24.38 -9.74 2.20
N ILE A 197 -23.77 -10.59 3.03
CA ILE A 197 -23.18 -11.85 2.57
C ILE A 197 -24.32 -12.83 2.26
N VAL A 198 -24.35 -13.40 1.05
CA VAL A 198 -25.46 -14.28 0.61
C VAL A 198 -25.31 -15.69 1.19
N ASP A 199 -24.13 -16.28 1.04
CA ASP A 199 -23.88 -17.65 1.45
C ASP A 199 -23.97 -17.81 2.98
N PRO A 200 -24.51 -18.91 3.52
CA PRO A 200 -24.61 -19.13 4.97
C PRO A 200 -23.30 -19.64 5.59
N VAL A 201 -22.47 -20.30 4.79
CA VAL A 201 -21.16 -20.82 5.17
C VAL A 201 -20.15 -20.28 4.17
N VAL A 202 -19.04 -19.73 4.67
CA VAL A 202 -17.98 -19.15 3.84
C VAL A 202 -16.62 -19.68 4.24
N GLU A 203 -15.67 -19.61 3.31
CA GLU A 203 -14.27 -19.87 3.57
C GLU A 203 -13.68 -18.73 4.39
N ALA A 204 -13.09 -19.06 5.54
CA ALA A 204 -12.46 -18.09 6.42
C ALA A 204 -11.14 -18.62 6.98
N ARG A 205 -10.28 -17.70 7.41
CA ARG A 205 -9.08 -17.99 8.17
C ARG A 205 -9.41 -17.91 9.66
N VAL A 206 -9.25 -19.03 10.36
CA VAL A 206 -9.41 -19.14 11.81
C VAL A 206 -8.04 -19.47 12.40
N LYS A 207 -7.46 -18.56 13.20
CA LYS A 207 -6.12 -18.74 13.79
C LYS A 207 -5.05 -19.14 12.75
N GLY A 208 -5.09 -18.50 11.58
CA GLY A 208 -4.17 -18.76 10.47
C GLY A 208 -4.47 -20.00 9.61
N HIS A 209 -5.47 -20.83 9.95
CA HIS A 209 -5.85 -22.00 9.17
C HIS A 209 -7.12 -21.77 8.35
N PRO A 210 -7.19 -22.25 7.09
CA PRO A 210 -8.40 -22.16 6.28
C PRO A 210 -9.45 -23.16 6.78
N GLU A 211 -10.64 -22.68 7.10
CA GLU A 211 -11.77 -23.48 7.57
C GLU A 211 -13.09 -22.93 6.98
N MET A 212 -14.11 -23.79 6.89
CA MET A 212 -15.46 -23.39 6.51
C MET A 212 -16.24 -23.00 7.75
N ILE A 213 -16.70 -21.76 7.83
CA ILE A 213 -17.41 -21.25 9.01
C ILE A 213 -18.72 -20.56 8.64
N GLU A 214 -19.67 -20.57 9.58
CA GLU A 214 -20.92 -19.82 9.49
C GLU A 214 -20.65 -18.31 9.44
N THR A 215 -21.43 -17.60 8.62
CA THR A 215 -21.25 -16.15 8.41
C THR A 215 -21.28 -15.34 9.70
N ASP A 216 -22.08 -15.77 10.68
CA ASP A 216 -22.35 -15.00 11.89
C ASP A 216 -21.12 -14.87 12.79
N LYS A 217 -20.15 -15.77 12.63
CA LYS A 217 -18.90 -15.77 13.40
C LYS A 217 -17.85 -14.85 12.78
N LEU A 218 -18.01 -14.39 11.54
CA LEU A 218 -17.01 -13.56 10.84
C LEU A 218 -16.83 -12.18 11.46
N ASP A 219 -15.60 -11.81 11.78
CA ASP A 219 -15.30 -10.48 12.35
C ASP A 219 -14.85 -9.49 11.28
N TYR A 220 -14.05 -9.96 10.30
CA TYR A 220 -13.47 -9.12 9.27
C TYR A 220 -13.52 -9.76 7.87
N MET A 221 -13.33 -8.92 6.86
CA MET A 221 -13.15 -9.31 5.47
C MET A 221 -11.90 -8.67 4.87
N ASP A 222 -11.21 -9.40 3.98
CA ASP A 222 -10.14 -8.87 3.15
C ASP A 222 -10.61 -7.68 2.28
N VAL A 223 -9.81 -6.62 2.17
CA VAL A 223 -10.16 -5.42 1.37
C VAL A 223 -10.05 -5.69 -0.12
N SER A 224 -9.02 -6.43 -0.52
CA SER A 224 -8.72 -6.70 -1.93
C SER A 224 -7.98 -8.03 -2.09
N ALA A 225 -8.23 -8.73 -3.19
CA ALA A 225 -7.47 -9.95 -3.53
C ALA A 225 -5.97 -9.67 -3.74
N LYS A 226 -5.59 -8.43 -4.13
CA LYS A 226 -4.20 -8.05 -4.37
C LYS A 226 -3.42 -7.72 -3.09
N GLN A 227 -4.09 -7.73 -1.93
CA GLN A 227 -3.46 -7.28 -0.69
C GLN A 227 -2.34 -8.19 -0.18
N CYS A 228 -2.34 -9.47 -0.57
CA CYS A 228 -1.36 -10.46 -0.13
C CYS A 228 -0.03 -10.42 -0.91
N ILE A 229 0.02 -9.69 -2.03
CA ILE A 229 1.17 -9.67 -2.95
C ILE A 229 1.84 -8.28 -3.00
N SER A 230 3.12 -8.26 -3.41
CA SER A 230 3.91 -7.04 -3.61
C SER A 230 3.46 -6.27 -4.86
N VAL A 231 4.00 -5.07 -5.07
CA VAL A 231 3.65 -4.24 -6.23
C VAL A 231 4.15 -4.93 -7.50
N ALA A 232 5.39 -5.41 -7.54
CA ALA A 232 5.94 -6.13 -8.70
C ALA A 232 5.14 -7.40 -9.03
N THR A 233 4.81 -8.21 -8.03
CA THR A 233 4.01 -9.43 -8.26
C THR A 233 2.60 -9.08 -8.77
N SER A 234 2.02 -7.97 -8.30
CA SER A 234 0.69 -7.53 -8.70
C SER A 234 0.58 -7.01 -10.14
N LEU A 235 1.72 -6.75 -10.79
CA LEU A 235 1.81 -6.35 -12.21
C LEU A 235 1.77 -7.56 -13.16
N ILE A 236 1.85 -8.79 -12.65
CA ILE A 236 1.77 -10.00 -13.48
C ILE A 236 0.29 -10.30 -13.78
N PRO A 237 -0.16 -10.22 -15.05
CA PRO A 237 -1.52 -10.63 -15.41
C PRO A 237 -1.65 -12.15 -15.31
N PHE A 238 -2.84 -12.65 -14.97
CA PHE A 238 -3.15 -14.08 -14.87
C PHE A 238 -2.28 -14.85 -13.86
N LEU A 239 -1.81 -14.18 -12.81
CA LEU A 239 -1.00 -14.77 -11.74
C LEU A 239 -1.65 -16.03 -11.13
N GLU A 240 -2.98 -16.09 -11.08
CA GLU A 240 -3.76 -17.24 -10.61
C GLU A 240 -3.57 -18.52 -11.44
N HIS A 241 -3.04 -18.41 -12.66
CA HIS A 241 -2.79 -19.52 -13.57
C HIS A 241 -1.31 -19.92 -13.64
N ASP A 242 -0.43 -19.15 -12.99
CA ASP A 242 1.00 -19.42 -12.94
C ASP A 242 1.40 -20.13 -11.65
N ASP A 243 2.45 -20.95 -11.72
CA ASP A 243 3.05 -21.52 -10.53
C ASP A 243 3.88 -20.48 -9.77
N ALA A 244 3.95 -20.65 -8.44
CA ALA A 244 4.62 -19.69 -7.57
C ALA A 244 6.12 -19.51 -7.89
N ASN A 245 6.81 -20.55 -8.38
CA ASN A 245 8.23 -20.43 -8.72
C ASN A 245 8.43 -19.58 -9.98
N ARG A 246 7.54 -19.70 -10.97
CA ARG A 246 7.55 -18.82 -12.14
C ARG A 246 7.13 -17.40 -11.82
N ALA A 247 6.15 -17.21 -10.94
CA ALA A 247 5.78 -15.88 -10.47
C ALA A 247 6.93 -15.18 -9.72
N LEU A 248 7.68 -15.92 -8.90
CA LEU A 248 8.92 -15.48 -8.25
C LEU A 248 9.95 -15.02 -9.29
N MET A 249 10.25 -15.85 -10.28
CA MET A 249 11.19 -15.49 -11.35
C MET A 249 10.70 -14.27 -12.13
N GLY A 250 9.40 -14.20 -12.46
CA GLY A 250 8.79 -13.11 -13.19
C GLY A 250 8.90 -11.77 -12.46
N SER A 251 8.52 -11.71 -11.19
CA SER A 251 8.63 -10.49 -10.37
C SER A 251 10.09 -10.02 -10.24
N ASN A 252 11.03 -10.95 -10.08
CA ASN A 252 12.47 -10.63 -10.04
C ASN A 252 13.02 -10.15 -11.39
N MET A 253 12.57 -10.72 -12.51
CA MET A 253 12.98 -10.33 -13.86
C MET A 253 12.47 -8.94 -14.24
N GLN A 254 11.25 -8.57 -13.83
CA GLN A 254 10.69 -7.24 -14.12
C GLN A 254 11.57 -6.11 -13.58
N ARG A 255 12.20 -6.27 -12.41
CA ARG A 255 13.12 -5.28 -11.82
C ARG A 255 14.43 -5.11 -12.60
N GLN A 256 14.75 -6.04 -13.49
CA GLN A 256 15.96 -6.01 -14.31
C GLN A 256 15.70 -5.50 -15.74
N ALA A 257 14.44 -5.28 -16.10
CA ALA A 257 14.08 -4.79 -17.42
C ALA A 257 14.63 -3.39 -17.66
N VAL A 258 15.43 -3.23 -18.71
CA VAL A 258 16.03 -1.93 -19.07
C VAL A 258 15.00 -1.10 -19.85
N PRO A 259 14.85 0.21 -19.54
CA PRO A 259 13.99 1.11 -20.31
C PRO A 259 14.36 1.16 -21.80
N CYS A 260 13.37 0.97 -22.66
CA CYS A 260 13.51 1.17 -24.10
C CYS A 260 13.56 2.66 -24.47
N ILE A 261 14.12 2.99 -25.65
CA ILE A 261 14.13 4.36 -26.18
C ILE A 261 12.71 4.89 -26.37
N VAL A 262 11.83 4.05 -26.92
CA VAL A 262 10.40 4.32 -27.08
C VAL A 262 9.66 3.26 -26.27
N PRO A 263 9.27 3.55 -25.02
CA PRO A 263 8.47 2.64 -24.22
C PRO A 263 7.07 2.49 -24.83
N GLN A 264 6.45 1.34 -24.60
CA GLN A 264 5.07 1.08 -24.98
C GLN A 264 4.32 0.47 -23.80
N ALA A 265 3.10 0.94 -23.57
CA ALA A 265 2.20 0.41 -22.58
C ALA A 265 1.82 -1.04 -22.93
N PRO A 266 1.74 -1.94 -21.93
CA PRO A 266 1.32 -3.31 -22.18
C PRO A 266 -0.13 -3.35 -22.64
N PHE A 267 -0.42 -4.10 -23.70
CA PHE A 267 -1.80 -4.34 -24.15
C PHE A 267 -2.65 -5.09 -23.11
N VAL A 268 -2.00 -5.94 -22.30
CA VAL A 268 -2.62 -6.69 -21.22
C VAL A 268 -1.98 -6.23 -19.92
N GLY A 269 -2.71 -5.44 -19.14
CA GLY A 269 -2.29 -4.91 -17.85
C GLY A 269 -3.19 -5.34 -16.70
N THR A 270 -2.79 -4.99 -15.49
CA THR A 270 -3.48 -5.33 -14.23
C THR A 270 -4.20 -4.16 -13.59
N GLY A 271 -3.94 -2.93 -14.07
CA GLY A 271 -4.45 -1.67 -13.55
C GLY A 271 -3.63 -1.11 -12.37
N ILE A 272 -2.44 -1.64 -12.11
CA ILE A 272 -1.52 -1.15 -11.06
C ILE A 272 -0.37 -0.32 -11.65
N GLU A 273 -0.16 -0.44 -12.96
CA GLU A 273 0.91 0.21 -13.72
C GLU A 273 0.93 1.73 -13.47
N ASP A 274 -0.23 2.39 -13.60
CA ASP A 274 -0.38 3.84 -13.39
C ASP A 274 0.06 4.26 -11.99
N LYS A 275 -0.35 3.49 -10.98
CA LYS A 275 -0.04 3.78 -9.58
C LYS A 275 1.43 3.50 -9.26
N ALA A 276 1.98 2.42 -9.79
CA ALA A 276 3.40 2.09 -9.65
C ALA A 276 4.29 3.17 -10.31
N ALA A 277 3.89 3.67 -11.48
CA ALA A 277 4.56 4.78 -12.16
C ALA A 277 4.49 6.07 -11.33
N ALA A 278 3.29 6.46 -10.88
CA ALA A 278 3.07 7.64 -10.04
C ALA A 278 3.88 7.61 -8.73
N ASP A 279 3.83 6.49 -8.00
CA ASP A 279 4.48 6.34 -6.70
C ASP A 279 6.01 6.13 -6.81
N SER A 280 6.53 5.78 -8.00
CA SER A 280 7.98 5.68 -8.23
C SER A 280 8.70 7.03 -8.08
N GLY A 281 7.99 8.13 -8.39
CA GLY A 281 8.55 9.48 -8.43
C GLY A 281 9.37 9.80 -9.69
N GLN A 282 9.43 8.92 -10.69
CA GLN A 282 10.10 9.20 -11.96
C GLN A 282 9.23 10.00 -12.94
N VAL A 283 7.90 9.90 -12.79
CA VAL A 283 6.94 10.71 -13.55
C VAL A 283 6.72 12.06 -12.88
N VAL A 284 6.41 13.09 -13.67
CA VAL A 284 6.11 14.43 -13.15
C VAL A 284 4.61 14.60 -13.06
N LEU A 285 4.09 14.79 -11.84
CA LEU A 285 2.67 14.99 -11.57
C LEU A 285 2.35 16.46 -11.26
N ALA A 286 1.16 16.90 -11.62
CA ALA A 286 0.63 18.21 -11.29
C ALA A 286 0.34 18.29 -9.78
N LEU A 287 0.82 19.36 -9.14
CA LEU A 287 0.66 19.54 -7.69
C LEU A 287 -0.69 20.16 -7.32
N ASN A 288 -1.21 21.00 -8.21
CA ASN A 288 -2.48 21.70 -8.07
C ASN A 288 -3.21 21.75 -9.42
N ASP A 289 -4.50 22.09 -9.37
CA ASP A 289 -5.30 22.33 -10.55
C ASP A 289 -4.80 23.59 -11.28
N GLY A 290 -4.74 23.52 -12.61
CA GLY A 290 -4.23 24.64 -13.39
C GLY A 290 -4.32 24.44 -14.90
N GLU A 291 -3.85 25.45 -15.62
CA GLU A 291 -3.76 25.43 -17.09
C GLU A 291 -2.30 25.41 -17.52
N VAL A 292 -1.95 24.53 -18.46
CA VAL A 292 -0.59 24.43 -18.99
C VAL A 292 -0.32 25.61 -19.94
N VAL A 293 0.64 26.47 -19.61
CA VAL A 293 0.94 27.70 -20.38
C VAL A 293 2.07 27.50 -21.37
N GLU A 294 3.13 26.80 -20.94
CA GLU A 294 4.33 26.55 -21.72
C GLU A 294 4.69 25.07 -21.57
N VAL A 295 5.05 24.44 -22.70
CA VAL A 295 5.51 23.04 -22.78
C VAL A 295 6.68 23.00 -23.72
N ASP A 296 7.77 22.42 -23.25
CA ASP A 296 8.97 22.17 -24.01
C ASP A 296 9.69 20.94 -23.46
N GLY A 297 10.75 20.50 -24.14
CA GLY A 297 11.48 19.29 -23.74
C GLY A 297 12.25 19.44 -22.42
N ALA A 298 12.43 20.66 -21.91
CA ALA A 298 13.20 20.93 -20.70
C ALA A 298 12.35 21.39 -19.51
N HIS A 299 11.22 22.06 -19.76
CA HIS A 299 10.29 22.46 -18.70
C HIS A 299 8.82 22.39 -19.11
N VAL A 300 7.95 22.40 -18.11
CA VAL A 300 6.50 22.55 -18.25
C VAL A 300 6.05 23.61 -17.25
N THR A 301 5.37 24.65 -17.72
CA THR A 301 4.86 25.73 -16.84
C THR A 301 3.35 25.61 -16.72
N VAL A 302 2.88 25.40 -15.48
CA VAL A 302 1.45 25.34 -15.15
C VAL A 302 1.05 26.62 -14.42
N LYS A 303 -0.03 27.24 -14.89
CA LYS A 303 -0.69 28.35 -14.20
C LYS A 303 -1.68 27.77 -13.21
N GLU A 304 -1.25 27.69 -11.95
CA GLU A 304 -2.03 27.16 -10.85
C GLU A 304 -2.89 28.26 -10.22
N VAL A 305 -4.06 27.86 -9.70
CA VAL A 305 -4.88 28.72 -8.84
C VAL A 305 -4.13 28.95 -7.53
N ALA A 306 -4.00 30.22 -7.12
CA ALA A 306 -3.23 30.54 -5.94
C ALA A 306 -3.93 30.05 -4.65
N PRO A 307 -3.16 29.59 -3.64
CA PRO A 307 -3.73 29.18 -2.36
C PRO A 307 -4.44 30.36 -1.66
N VAL A 308 -5.49 30.02 -0.91
CA VAL A 308 -6.36 30.96 -0.19
C VAL A 308 -5.49 31.88 0.68
N GLY A 309 -5.46 33.19 0.35
CA GLY A 309 -4.65 34.20 1.04
C GLY A 309 -3.56 34.88 0.20
N SER A 310 -3.36 34.46 -1.05
CA SER A 310 -2.38 35.09 -1.96
C SER A 310 -2.93 36.37 -2.62
N LYS A 311 -2.09 37.42 -2.75
CA LYS A 311 -2.46 38.69 -3.43
C LYS A 311 -2.69 38.55 -4.94
N LYS A 312 -2.25 37.46 -5.56
CA LYS A 312 -2.45 37.15 -6.99
C LYS A 312 -3.39 35.96 -7.09
N GLU A 313 -4.37 36.03 -7.99
CA GLU A 313 -5.32 34.93 -8.23
C GLU A 313 -4.65 33.68 -8.80
N ASN A 314 -3.58 33.85 -9.58
CA ASN A 314 -2.85 32.73 -10.19
C ASN A 314 -1.33 32.93 -10.04
N PHE A 315 -0.61 31.83 -9.83
CA PHE A 315 0.85 31.81 -9.92
C PHE A 315 1.31 30.79 -10.94
N LYS A 316 2.43 31.08 -11.62
CA LYS A 316 3.05 30.13 -12.54
C LYS A 316 4.02 29.25 -11.76
N ARG A 317 3.83 27.94 -11.81
CA ARG A 317 4.81 26.96 -11.34
C ARG A 317 5.52 26.35 -12.53
N GLU A 318 6.84 26.33 -12.45
CA GLU A 318 7.71 25.71 -13.44
C GLU A 318 8.14 24.33 -12.94
N TYR A 319 7.98 23.32 -13.80
CA TYR A 319 8.42 21.95 -13.59
C TYR A 319 9.61 21.69 -14.52
N ILE A 320 10.79 21.49 -13.94
CA ILE A 320 12.02 21.21 -14.70
C ILE A 320 12.08 19.71 -14.99
N LEU A 321 12.17 19.35 -16.26
CA LEU A 321 12.28 17.98 -16.73
C LEU A 321 13.74 17.54 -16.77
N GLN A 322 13.98 16.27 -16.47
CA GLN A 322 15.30 15.65 -16.53
C GLN A 322 15.53 15.03 -17.92
N SER A 323 16.51 15.53 -18.67
CA SER A 323 16.89 14.96 -19.97
C SER A 323 18.21 14.19 -19.88
N PHE A 324 18.20 12.94 -20.35
CA PHE A 324 19.39 12.07 -20.48
C PHE A 324 20.30 11.98 -19.25
N GLN A 325 19.69 11.90 -18.06
CA GLN A 325 20.46 11.65 -16.84
C GLN A 325 20.90 10.19 -16.76
N LYS A 326 22.09 9.97 -16.22
CA LYS A 326 22.63 8.63 -16.05
C LYS A 326 22.18 8.05 -14.70
N SER A 327 21.61 6.85 -14.72
CA SER A 327 21.25 6.11 -13.49
C SER A 327 22.44 5.41 -12.85
N ASN A 328 22.27 4.91 -11.62
CA ASN A 328 23.25 4.05 -10.94
C ASN A 328 23.59 2.77 -11.73
N ALA A 329 22.63 2.26 -12.51
CA ALA A 329 22.78 1.06 -13.33
C ALA A 329 23.29 1.37 -14.76
N PHE A 330 23.79 2.59 -15.00
CA PHE A 330 24.27 3.05 -16.30
C PHE A 330 23.18 3.07 -17.40
N THR A 331 21.90 3.13 -17.01
CA THR A 331 20.76 3.35 -17.92
C THR A 331 20.49 4.84 -18.09
N SER A 332 19.67 5.20 -19.08
CA SER A 332 19.25 6.58 -19.35
C SER A 332 17.91 6.87 -18.67
N MET A 333 17.87 7.89 -17.83
CA MET A 333 16.68 8.47 -17.25
C MET A 333 16.33 9.75 -18.01
N SER A 334 15.27 9.71 -18.78
CA SER A 334 14.78 10.87 -19.53
C SER A 334 13.29 11.01 -19.30
N GLN A 335 12.86 12.24 -19.08
CA GLN A 335 11.47 12.62 -18.97
C GLN A 335 10.98 13.24 -20.27
N LEU A 336 9.73 12.97 -20.63
CA LEU A 336 9.10 13.47 -21.85
C LEU A 336 7.77 14.14 -21.50
N PRO A 337 7.54 15.40 -21.89
CA PRO A 337 6.26 16.05 -21.62
C PRO A 337 5.13 15.35 -22.40
N ARG A 338 4.04 15.04 -21.70
CA ARG A 338 2.84 14.42 -22.28
C ARG A 338 1.72 15.43 -22.55
N VAL A 339 1.69 16.51 -21.77
CA VAL A 339 0.64 17.53 -21.85
C VAL A 339 0.83 18.47 -23.02
N SER A 340 -0.27 19.03 -23.51
CA SER A 340 -0.28 20.07 -24.54
C SER A 340 -0.52 21.46 -23.95
N LYS A 341 0.00 22.50 -24.60
CA LYS A 341 -0.27 23.89 -24.23
C LYS A 341 -1.78 24.18 -24.28
N GLY A 342 -2.31 24.81 -23.23
CA GLY A 342 -3.73 25.11 -23.05
C GLY A 342 -4.56 23.98 -22.43
N GLN A 343 -3.94 22.85 -22.09
CA GLN A 343 -4.62 21.75 -21.40
C GLN A 343 -4.90 22.12 -19.94
N MET A 344 -6.12 21.84 -19.49
CA MET A 344 -6.48 21.91 -18.07
C MET A 344 -6.05 20.62 -17.38
N VAL A 345 -5.28 20.76 -16.30
CA VAL A 345 -4.79 19.65 -15.49
C VAL A 345 -5.34 19.76 -14.08
N LYS A 346 -5.64 18.61 -13.47
CA LYS A 346 -6.01 18.49 -12.06
C LYS A 346 -4.81 18.07 -11.23
N LYS A 347 -4.90 18.30 -9.92
CA LYS A 347 -3.96 17.77 -8.94
C LYS A 347 -3.85 16.24 -9.10
N GLY A 348 -2.63 15.78 -9.32
CA GLY A 348 -2.31 14.37 -9.54
C GLY A 348 -2.28 13.94 -11.00
N ASP A 349 -2.67 14.79 -11.95
CA ASP A 349 -2.56 14.47 -13.37
C ASP A 349 -1.10 14.42 -13.82
N LEU A 350 -0.82 13.53 -14.79
CA LEU A 350 0.50 13.34 -15.37
C LEU A 350 0.88 14.50 -16.30
N LEU A 351 1.99 15.17 -16.00
CA LEU A 351 2.57 16.24 -16.83
C LEU A 351 3.63 15.71 -17.78
N ALA A 352 4.52 14.85 -17.28
CA ALA A 352 5.60 14.25 -18.06
C ALA A 352 5.85 12.81 -17.63
N ASP A 353 6.06 11.96 -18.63
CA ASP A 353 6.49 10.57 -18.49
C ASP A 353 7.94 10.48 -18.03
N GLY A 354 8.27 9.38 -17.35
CA GLY A 354 9.63 9.04 -16.93
C GLY A 354 10.27 7.98 -17.82
N ALA A 355 11.32 7.34 -17.31
CA ALA A 355 11.93 6.22 -18.01
C ALA A 355 11.00 5.00 -17.94
N ALA A 356 10.71 4.37 -19.09
CA ALA A 356 9.84 3.20 -19.20
C ALA A 356 8.34 3.42 -18.86
N THR A 357 7.80 4.63 -19.08
CA THR A 357 6.35 4.91 -18.98
C THR A 357 5.79 5.45 -20.30
N GLU A 358 4.53 5.13 -20.63
CA GLU A 358 3.78 5.65 -21.79
C GLU A 358 2.37 6.14 -21.39
#